data_AF-A0A9N8DME2-F1
#
_entry.id   AF-A0A9N8DME2-F1
#
_cell.length_a   1.000
_cell.length_b   1.000
_cell.length_c   1.000
_cell.angle_alpha   90.00
_cell.angle_beta   90.00
_cell.angle_gamma   90.00
#
_symmetry.space_group_name_H-M   'P 1'
#
loop_
_entity.id
_entity.type
_entity.pdbx_description
1 polymer ?
#
loop_
_entity_poly.entity_id
_entity_poly.type
_entity_poly.pdbx_seq_one_letter_code
_entity_poly.pdbx_strand_id
1 'polypeptide(L)'
;MEDYYILVTWRRQAFAALLALVVILTLLEGHMEAQWTSSRRNMAGMRIKEKKDHQQRQSVPRMRGPSRNNINNVSAAVVHKKKNDTRPLKTGLKKQPNRTESSNETNFALLKDGPLPHNSRARSTSSILKKQPKRTRSFKNRGRSSSSPSFASLQSSFNNALQAMVQRGAMNSNISSRDQVLQHGFPRLWEPCVLLERLLVANNKTLEVVVLGGSASARPARDCTVEQEMPAQYSNLLQQRLSTMHSSSDDDDTLPKFRIINRAQGSMSSTTNALLMDQLIDPLTTDVIVWEFYINDECGAQGGGPSEQVRKLEFWLTRVQAIFAQAGRPPPPIILLYLWPKGAGNRLKRNETNTLKKVDPKGSLLVIDDHSYYRGWDIAVLNVAAAVDTSTVLANPSLLFDDAHHPSCTGVNLIADMLQHVFVTNLAAEQCSTTTTNGKIQQQHKRDGYGRPPHVGNMDSRWELLWTDLFRQNARLGSLTAWEPRIHHNASNLQVENMAEIYHWPNKTLVGKANPGRQDRKYAFVLPTCQTQEPLNITLLEPNLKWLGMSLTGNHIWLSLNHNKPVKLPEPDTSWNFANVFINQWIPVRQEVGEADKYVLSLCSSDSESIAYFQHLVGVSIPNDSDSFSGVS
;
A
#
# COMPACT_ATOMS: atom_id res chain seq x y z
N MET A 1 -44.49 7.04 -51.97
CA MET A 1 -44.69 8.36 -51.31
C MET A 1 -44.57 8.24 -49.79
N GLU A 2 -45.09 7.18 -49.19
CA GLU A 2 -45.07 6.95 -47.73
C GLU A 2 -43.67 7.01 -47.13
N ASP A 3 -42.64 6.44 -47.79
CA ASP A 3 -41.25 6.45 -47.32
C ASP A 3 -40.69 7.86 -47.08
N TYR A 4 -41.09 8.82 -47.94
CA TYR A 4 -40.72 10.22 -47.79
C TYR A 4 -41.42 10.85 -46.58
N TYR A 5 -42.68 10.51 -46.32
CA TYR A 5 -43.44 10.94 -45.15
C TYR A 5 -42.85 10.36 -43.85
N ILE A 6 -42.44 9.08 -43.87
CA ILE A 6 -41.77 8.42 -42.74
C ILE A 6 -40.43 9.10 -42.46
N LEU A 7 -39.61 9.35 -43.48
CA LEU A 7 -38.30 10.01 -43.34
C LEU A 7 -38.41 11.45 -42.81
N VAL A 8 -39.38 12.23 -43.29
CA VAL A 8 -39.65 13.59 -42.79
C VAL A 8 -40.14 13.56 -41.34
N THR A 9 -40.98 12.59 -40.97
CA THR A 9 -41.48 12.41 -39.59
C THR A 9 -40.34 12.04 -38.64
N TRP A 10 -39.49 11.09 -39.00
CA TRP A 10 -38.29 10.71 -38.25
C TRP A 10 -37.34 11.89 -38.04
N ARG A 11 -37.06 12.68 -39.10
CA ARG A 11 -36.20 13.87 -38.99
C ARG A 11 -36.78 14.92 -38.04
N ARG A 12 -38.10 15.13 -38.03
CA ARG A 12 -38.77 16.04 -37.07
C ARG A 12 -38.68 15.54 -35.64
N GLN A 13 -38.89 14.25 -35.40
CA GLN A 13 -38.78 13.65 -34.06
C GLN A 13 -37.33 13.70 -33.54
N ALA A 14 -36.35 13.36 -34.37
CA ALA A 14 -34.93 13.44 -34.00
C ALA A 14 -34.49 14.89 -33.69
N PHE A 15 -34.95 15.87 -34.48
CA PHE A 15 -34.66 17.28 -34.23
C PHE A 15 -35.32 17.78 -32.93
N ALA A 16 -36.57 17.39 -32.65
CA ALA A 16 -37.24 17.73 -31.40
C ALA A 16 -36.55 17.11 -30.17
N ALA A 17 -36.09 15.85 -30.27
CA ALA A 17 -35.33 15.19 -29.21
C ALA A 17 -33.97 15.88 -28.95
N LEU A 18 -33.26 16.29 -30.01
CA LEU A 18 -32.01 17.04 -29.90
C LEU A 18 -32.24 18.40 -29.21
N LEU A 19 -33.31 19.11 -29.57
CA LEU A 19 -33.64 20.42 -29.03
C LEU A 19 -34.06 20.33 -27.54
N ALA A 20 -34.79 19.28 -27.17
CA ALA A 20 -35.09 18.97 -25.76
C ALA A 20 -33.82 18.65 -24.95
N LEU A 21 -32.86 17.89 -25.52
CA LEU A 21 -31.58 17.59 -24.88
C LEU A 21 -30.76 18.86 -24.62
N VAL A 22 -30.70 19.79 -25.58
CA VAL A 22 -30.03 21.09 -25.41
C VAL A 22 -30.65 21.88 -24.25
N VAL A 23 -31.99 21.98 -24.19
CA VAL A 23 -32.69 22.67 -23.08
C VAL A 23 -32.38 22.03 -21.73
N ILE A 24 -32.33 20.70 -21.64
CA ILE A 24 -31.97 19.99 -20.39
C ILE A 24 -30.54 20.32 -19.97
N LEU A 25 -29.58 20.36 -20.91
CA LEU A 25 -28.18 20.70 -20.62
C LEU A 25 -28.04 22.14 -20.12
N THR A 26 -28.68 23.12 -20.76
CA THR A 26 -28.65 24.52 -20.31
C THR A 26 -29.29 24.71 -18.93
N LEU A 27 -30.36 23.97 -18.61
CA LEU A 27 -30.98 23.99 -17.27
C LEU A 27 -30.06 23.36 -16.20
N LEU A 28 -29.33 22.29 -16.52
CA LEU A 28 -28.35 21.68 -15.63
C LEU A 28 -27.16 22.61 -15.37
N GLU A 29 -26.65 23.29 -16.40
CA GLU A 29 -25.55 24.26 -16.29
C GLU A 29 -25.93 25.42 -15.35
N GLY A 30 -27.08 26.05 -15.58
CA GLY A 30 -27.60 27.12 -14.71
C GLY A 30 -27.86 26.65 -13.27
N HIS A 31 -28.27 25.39 -13.07
CA HIS A 31 -28.43 24.82 -11.73
C HIS A 31 -27.08 24.60 -11.02
N MET A 32 -26.05 24.13 -11.73
CA MET A 32 -24.70 23.99 -11.17
C MET A 32 -24.08 25.34 -10.80
N GLU A 33 -24.26 26.38 -11.61
CA GLU A 33 -23.76 27.72 -11.29
C GLU A 33 -24.50 28.34 -10.08
N ALA A 34 -25.82 28.11 -9.96
CA ALA A 34 -26.59 28.49 -8.78
C ALA A 34 -26.09 27.77 -7.50
N GLN A 35 -25.77 26.47 -7.57
CA GLN A 35 -25.16 25.75 -6.45
C GLN A 35 -23.75 26.29 -6.13
N TRP A 36 -22.88 26.48 -7.12
CA TRP A 36 -21.50 26.95 -6.91
C TRP A 36 -21.44 28.36 -6.31
N THR A 37 -22.28 29.28 -6.79
CA THR A 37 -22.38 30.63 -6.24
C THR A 37 -22.93 30.64 -4.81
N SER A 38 -23.86 29.73 -4.47
CA SER A 38 -24.31 29.51 -3.09
C SER A 38 -23.16 29.00 -2.19
N SER A 39 -22.42 27.98 -2.63
CA SER A 39 -21.24 27.47 -1.89
C SER A 39 -20.16 28.53 -1.68
N ARG A 40 -19.91 29.41 -2.67
CA ARG A 40 -18.98 30.55 -2.53
C ARG A 40 -19.43 31.53 -1.44
N ARG A 41 -20.73 31.88 -1.37
CA ARG A 41 -21.27 32.75 -0.30
C ARG A 41 -21.08 32.12 1.09
N ASN A 42 -21.37 30.83 1.22
CA ASN A 42 -21.22 30.11 2.49
C ASN A 42 -19.75 30.07 2.96
N MET A 43 -18.80 29.81 2.07
CA MET A 43 -17.36 29.86 2.42
C MET A 43 -16.88 31.27 2.77
N ALA A 44 -17.39 32.32 2.11
CA ALA A 44 -17.09 33.70 2.49
C ALA A 44 -17.63 34.03 3.91
N GLY A 45 -18.85 33.61 4.23
CA GLY A 45 -19.45 33.75 5.57
C GLY A 45 -18.62 33.06 6.67
N MET A 46 -18.15 31.83 6.43
CA MET A 46 -17.29 31.12 7.37
C MET A 46 -15.97 31.87 7.62
N ARG A 47 -15.28 32.34 6.58
CA ARG A 47 -14.02 33.11 6.73
C ARG A 47 -14.20 34.43 7.47
N ILE A 48 -15.36 35.08 7.34
CA ILE A 48 -15.69 36.30 8.09
C ILE A 48 -15.93 35.98 9.57
N LYS A 49 -16.64 34.89 9.88
CA LYS A 49 -16.84 34.43 11.26
C LYS A 49 -15.52 34.07 11.93
N GLU A 50 -14.70 33.26 11.26
CA GLU A 50 -13.38 32.82 11.75
C GLU A 50 -12.45 34.00 12.06
N LYS A 51 -12.44 35.05 11.22
CA LYS A 51 -11.71 36.29 11.52
C LYS A 51 -12.22 37.02 12.77
N LYS A 52 -13.55 37.09 12.98
CA LYS A 52 -14.14 37.69 14.19
C LYS A 52 -13.81 36.88 15.44
N ASP A 53 -13.98 35.56 15.38
CA ASP A 53 -13.67 34.65 16.48
C ASP A 53 -12.18 34.69 16.87
N HIS A 54 -11.28 34.97 15.91
CA HIS A 54 -9.85 35.15 16.17
C HIS A 54 -9.51 36.53 16.76
N GLN A 55 -10.11 37.63 16.25
CA GLN A 55 -9.95 38.97 16.82
C GLN A 55 -10.46 39.04 18.27
N GLN A 56 -11.63 38.44 18.55
CA GLN A 56 -12.23 38.42 19.90
C GLN A 56 -11.41 37.60 20.92
N ARG A 57 -10.54 36.69 20.46
CA ARG A 57 -9.56 35.98 21.31
C ARG A 57 -8.30 36.80 21.59
N GLN A 58 -7.95 37.77 20.74
CA GLN A 58 -6.80 38.64 20.93
C GLN A 58 -7.11 39.85 21.84
N SER A 59 -8.38 40.21 22.00
CA SER A 59 -8.83 41.35 22.81
C SER A 59 -9.03 41.05 24.31
N VAL A 60 -8.52 39.93 24.84
CA VAL A 60 -8.64 39.58 26.27
C VAL A 60 -7.40 40.07 27.04
N PRO A 61 -7.52 41.04 27.98
CA PRO A 61 -6.36 41.53 28.73
C PRO A 61 -5.81 40.45 29.67
N ARG A 62 -4.49 40.24 29.65
CA ARG A 62 -3.79 39.44 30.67
C ARG A 62 -3.84 40.17 32.03
N MET A 63 -4.84 39.85 32.86
CA MET A 63 -4.81 40.26 34.27
C MET A 63 -3.58 39.65 34.96
N ARG A 64 -2.82 40.48 35.66
CA ARG A 64 -1.77 40.01 36.58
C ARG A 64 -2.44 39.54 37.87
N GLY A 65 -2.26 38.27 38.24
CA GLY A 65 -2.75 37.74 39.51
C GLY A 65 -2.03 38.40 40.71
N PRO A 66 -2.75 38.73 41.80
CA PRO A 66 -2.13 39.33 42.99
C PRO A 66 -1.42 38.28 43.85
N SER A 67 -0.38 38.72 44.56
CA SER A 67 0.22 37.97 45.66
C SER A 67 -0.45 38.36 46.98
N ARG A 68 -0.84 37.38 47.82
CA ARG A 68 -0.73 37.52 49.29
C ARG A 68 -0.97 36.24 50.11
N ASN A 69 -0.07 36.11 51.08
CA ASN A 69 -0.13 35.43 52.37
C ASN A 69 -1.51 35.18 53.03
N ASN A 70 -1.73 33.92 53.43
CA ASN A 70 -1.86 33.47 54.85
C ASN A 70 -3.15 33.73 55.68
N ILE A 71 -3.33 32.89 56.70
CA ILE A 71 -4.28 32.93 57.86
C ILE A 71 -5.72 32.43 57.61
N ASN A 72 -6.02 31.26 58.23
CA ASN A 72 -7.14 30.84 59.11
C ASN A 72 -8.60 31.39 58.87
N ASN A 73 -9.71 30.70 59.20
CA ASN A 73 -9.91 29.76 60.33
C ASN A 73 -11.26 28.95 60.28
N VAL A 74 -11.29 27.79 60.97
CA VAL A 74 -12.42 27.24 61.78
C VAL A 74 -13.71 26.60 61.15
N SER A 75 -14.14 25.52 61.82
CA SER A 75 -15.44 24.78 61.81
C SER A 75 -15.86 23.97 60.56
N ALA A 76 -16.55 22.82 60.62
CA ALA A 76 -16.86 21.72 61.59
C ALA A 76 -18.16 21.03 61.09
N ALA A 77 -18.41 19.72 61.18
CA ALA A 77 -17.56 18.54 61.51
C ALA A 77 -17.76 17.42 60.43
N VAL A 78 -18.18 16.14 60.62
CA VAL A 78 -18.69 15.31 61.73
C VAL A 78 -18.15 13.85 61.62
N VAL A 79 -17.73 13.30 62.76
CA VAL A 79 -17.74 11.90 63.28
C VAL A 79 -18.34 10.79 62.35
N HIS A 80 -17.72 9.61 62.10
CA HIS A 80 -17.12 8.58 63.00
C HIS A 80 -15.79 7.97 62.47
N LYS A 81 -14.75 7.76 63.29
CA LYS A 81 -14.33 6.50 64.00
C LYS A 81 -14.24 5.24 63.10
N LYS A 82 -13.15 4.44 63.10
CA LYS A 82 -12.33 3.97 64.25
C LYS A 82 -10.82 3.75 63.95
N LYS A 83 -10.00 3.97 64.99
CA LYS A 83 -8.79 3.22 65.45
C LYS A 83 -7.78 2.70 64.39
N ASN A 84 -6.56 3.24 64.34
CA ASN A 84 -5.39 2.96 65.21
C ASN A 84 -4.65 1.66 64.85
N ASP A 85 -3.36 1.73 64.52
CA ASP A 85 -2.36 1.53 65.57
C ASP A 85 -1.02 2.24 65.33
N THR A 86 -0.19 2.31 66.38
CA THR A 86 1.16 2.93 66.41
C THR A 86 2.25 1.83 66.40
N ARG A 87 3.59 2.02 66.30
CA ARG A 87 4.52 3.08 66.81
C ARG A 87 5.87 3.02 66.00
N PRO A 88 7.09 3.48 66.44
CA PRO A 88 7.99 4.22 65.51
C PRO A 88 9.49 3.78 65.46
N LEU A 89 10.29 4.43 64.61
CA LEU A 89 11.75 4.65 64.74
C LEU A 89 12.11 5.98 64.03
N LYS A 90 12.50 7.05 64.73
CA LYS A 90 13.90 7.50 64.98
C LYS A 90 14.74 7.73 63.71
N THR A 91 14.79 8.96 63.19
CA THR A 91 15.79 10.04 63.45
C THR A 91 17.22 9.80 62.91
N GLY A 92 17.65 10.59 61.91
CA GLY A 92 19.01 10.53 61.33
C GLY A 92 19.41 11.80 60.56
N LEU A 93 20.12 12.72 61.23
CA LEU A 93 20.48 14.07 60.77
C LEU A 93 21.84 14.10 60.02
N LYS A 94 21.90 14.63 58.78
CA LYS A 94 22.80 15.75 58.31
C LYS A 94 23.23 15.75 56.81
N LYS A 95 23.21 16.98 56.27
CA LYS A 95 24.17 17.65 55.33
C LYS A 95 24.70 16.97 54.04
N GLN A 96 24.45 17.69 52.93
CA GLN A 96 25.27 17.88 51.71
C GLN A 96 26.80 18.13 52.00
N PRO A 97 27.75 17.95 51.04
CA PRO A 97 27.66 18.50 49.67
C PRO A 97 28.30 17.74 48.47
N ASN A 98 28.02 18.28 47.28
CA ASN A 98 28.69 18.21 45.97
C ASN A 98 29.89 17.25 45.75
N ARG A 99 29.80 16.38 44.73
CA ARG A 99 30.72 16.45 43.56
C ARG A 99 30.23 15.73 42.29
N THR A 100 30.93 16.07 41.21
CA THR A 100 31.01 15.63 39.82
C THR A 100 30.69 14.16 39.44
N GLU A 101 30.15 14.02 38.21
CA GLU A 101 30.49 13.04 37.16
C GLU A 101 30.45 11.53 37.46
N SER A 102 29.60 10.82 36.71
CA SER A 102 30.04 9.70 35.84
C SER A 102 28.93 9.30 34.86
N SER A 103 29.33 8.76 33.70
CA SER A 103 28.44 8.06 32.78
C SER A 103 28.03 6.69 33.33
N ASN A 104 26.86 6.20 32.91
CA ASN A 104 26.50 4.78 33.02
C ASN A 104 25.79 4.35 31.74
N GLU A 105 26.59 3.88 30.77
CA GLU A 105 26.08 3.18 29.60
C GLU A 105 25.54 1.81 30.03
N THR A 106 24.36 1.43 29.55
CA THR A 106 23.79 0.09 29.81
C THR A 106 24.06 -0.81 28.62
N ASN A 107 24.97 -1.78 28.82
CA ASN A 107 25.39 -2.73 27.80
C ASN A 107 24.20 -3.55 27.25
N PHE A 108 24.04 -3.56 25.92
CA PHE A 108 23.31 -4.60 25.21
C PHE A 108 24.31 -5.51 24.49
N ALA A 109 24.18 -6.83 24.70
CA ALA A 109 25.14 -7.79 24.20
C ALA A 109 24.97 -8.01 22.68
N LEU A 110 25.95 -7.57 21.89
CA LEU A 110 26.10 -7.94 20.49
C LEU A 110 26.68 -9.36 20.38
N LEU A 111 25.94 -10.26 19.74
CA LEU A 111 26.47 -11.53 19.25
C LEU A 111 27.55 -11.22 18.18
N LYS A 112 28.69 -11.90 18.27
CA LYS A 112 29.80 -11.77 17.32
C LYS A 112 29.74 -12.88 16.29
N ASP A 113 29.33 -12.54 15.06
CA ASP A 113 29.60 -13.41 13.92
C ASP A 113 31.10 -13.36 13.55
N GLY A 114 31.67 -14.53 13.27
CA GLY A 114 33.08 -14.67 12.89
C GLY A 114 33.33 -14.42 11.39
N PRO A 115 34.52 -13.97 10.99
CA PRO A 115 34.82 -13.68 9.59
C PRO A 115 34.96 -14.95 8.76
N LEU A 116 34.21 -15.04 7.65
CA LEU A 116 34.49 -15.99 6.57
C LEU A 116 35.56 -15.40 5.63
N PRO A 117 36.57 -16.18 5.21
CA PRO A 117 37.67 -15.66 4.40
C PRO A 117 37.26 -15.48 2.92
N HIS A 118 37.51 -14.29 2.38
CA HIS A 118 37.52 -14.10 0.92
C HIS A 118 38.59 -14.97 0.27
N ASN A 119 38.28 -15.54 -0.90
CA ASN A 119 39.29 -16.11 -1.78
C ASN A 119 38.94 -15.79 -3.24
N SER A 120 39.48 -14.69 -3.75
CA SER A 120 39.26 -14.20 -5.12
C SER A 120 40.21 -14.89 -6.09
N ARG A 121 39.67 -15.52 -7.14
CA ARG A 121 40.46 -15.95 -8.30
C ARG A 121 39.61 -16.04 -9.57
N ALA A 122 39.58 -14.93 -10.32
CA ALA A 122 39.14 -14.97 -11.71
C ALA A 122 40.10 -15.83 -12.54
N ARG A 123 39.56 -16.71 -13.39
CA ARG A 123 40.30 -17.32 -14.50
C ARG A 123 39.44 -17.36 -15.75
N SER A 124 39.88 -16.62 -16.75
CA SER A 124 39.52 -16.88 -18.14
C SER A 124 40.01 -18.28 -18.55
N THR A 125 39.18 -19.02 -19.28
CA THR A 125 39.63 -20.08 -20.19
C THR A 125 38.66 -20.18 -21.36
N SER A 126 39.18 -20.03 -22.57
CA SER A 126 38.49 -20.40 -23.80
C SER A 126 38.63 -21.91 -24.07
N SER A 127 37.71 -22.44 -24.90
CA SER A 127 37.87 -23.62 -25.76
C SER A 127 38.74 -24.81 -25.30
N ILE A 128 38.12 -26.00 -25.19
CA ILE A 128 38.57 -27.21 -25.90
C ILE A 128 37.44 -28.25 -25.93
N LEU A 129 37.10 -28.72 -27.13
CA LEU A 129 36.20 -29.86 -27.34
C LEU A 129 37.01 -31.16 -27.31
N LYS A 130 36.78 -32.02 -26.31
CA LYS A 130 37.25 -33.41 -26.32
C LYS A 130 36.12 -34.38 -26.00
N LYS A 131 35.79 -35.23 -26.97
CA LYS A 131 34.83 -36.34 -26.81
C LYS A 131 35.44 -37.41 -25.89
N GLN A 132 34.65 -37.88 -24.92
CA GLN A 132 34.88 -39.08 -24.11
C GLN A 132 33.58 -39.91 -24.06
N PRO A 133 33.64 -41.24 -23.85
CA PRO A 133 32.60 -42.15 -24.32
C PRO A 133 31.35 -42.23 -23.42
N LYS A 134 30.20 -42.52 -24.04
CA LYS A 134 28.93 -42.81 -23.34
C LYS A 134 29.10 -44.05 -22.44
N ARG A 135 28.97 -43.87 -21.12
CA ARG A 135 28.94 -44.97 -20.14
C ARG A 135 27.52 -45.16 -19.63
N THR A 136 26.74 -46.01 -20.29
CA THR A 136 25.33 -46.29 -19.97
C THR A 136 25.18 -47.02 -18.64
N ARG A 137 25.16 -46.29 -17.53
CA ARG A 137 24.69 -46.81 -16.23
C ARG A 137 23.17 -46.92 -16.24
N SER A 138 22.67 -48.15 -16.26
CA SER A 138 21.27 -48.47 -16.01
C SER A 138 20.86 -48.03 -14.60
N PHE A 139 20.28 -46.84 -14.47
CA PHE A 139 19.54 -46.47 -13.26
C PHE A 139 18.32 -47.38 -13.12
N LYS A 140 18.31 -48.24 -12.10
CA LYS A 140 17.06 -48.89 -11.69
C LYS A 140 16.15 -47.81 -11.12
N ASN A 141 15.11 -47.43 -11.87
CA ASN A 141 14.01 -46.63 -11.35
C ASN A 141 13.34 -47.38 -10.20
N ARG A 142 13.73 -47.07 -8.96
CA ARG A 142 12.85 -47.25 -7.82
C ARG A 142 11.72 -46.25 -7.99
N GLY A 143 10.57 -46.73 -8.48
CA GLY A 143 9.38 -45.92 -8.60
C GLY A 143 8.93 -45.43 -7.22
N ARG A 144 9.33 -44.22 -6.84
CA ARG A 144 8.53 -43.41 -5.92
C ARG A 144 7.22 -43.14 -6.66
N SER A 145 6.14 -43.79 -6.22
CA SER A 145 4.80 -43.37 -6.58
C SER A 145 4.58 -41.98 -6.02
N SER A 146 4.78 -40.95 -6.84
CA SER A 146 4.43 -39.57 -6.52
C SER A 146 2.91 -39.45 -6.56
N SER A 147 2.26 -39.96 -5.51
CA SER A 147 0.84 -39.74 -5.23
C SER A 147 0.65 -38.29 -4.83
N SER A 148 0.67 -37.40 -5.84
CA SER A 148 0.02 -36.11 -5.72
C SER A 148 -1.42 -36.34 -5.25
N PRO A 149 -1.96 -35.48 -4.36
CA PRO A 149 -3.28 -35.69 -3.80
C PRO A 149 -4.31 -35.65 -4.93
N SER A 150 -5.36 -36.47 -4.83
CA SER A 150 -6.46 -36.33 -5.76
C SER A 150 -7.14 -34.96 -5.55
N PHE A 151 -7.69 -34.40 -6.62
CA PHE A 151 -8.47 -33.15 -6.55
C PHE A 151 -9.51 -33.19 -5.42
N ALA A 152 -10.28 -34.28 -5.35
CA ALA A 152 -11.30 -34.50 -4.32
C ALA A 152 -10.73 -34.53 -2.89
N SER A 153 -9.50 -35.03 -2.69
CA SER A 153 -8.84 -35.04 -1.38
C SER A 153 -8.52 -33.63 -0.90
N LEU A 154 -7.90 -32.80 -1.77
CA LEU A 154 -7.65 -31.39 -1.47
C LEU A 154 -8.96 -30.65 -1.18
N GLN A 155 -9.95 -30.80 -2.06
CA GLN A 155 -11.23 -30.12 -1.95
C GLN A 155 -12.00 -30.53 -0.67
N SER A 156 -11.95 -31.81 -0.28
CA SER A 156 -12.53 -32.28 0.99
C SER A 156 -11.85 -31.64 2.20
N SER A 157 -10.53 -31.46 2.18
CA SER A 157 -9.80 -30.78 3.26
C SER A 157 -10.16 -29.30 3.36
N PHE A 158 -10.38 -28.60 2.25
CA PHE A 158 -10.85 -27.20 2.27
C PHE A 158 -12.32 -27.07 2.68
N ASN A 159 -13.18 -28.01 2.32
CA ASN A 159 -14.54 -28.09 2.88
C ASN A 159 -14.52 -28.31 4.40
N ASN A 160 -13.66 -29.21 4.91
CA ASN A 160 -13.47 -29.41 6.34
C ASN A 160 -12.95 -28.14 7.04
N ALA A 161 -12.00 -27.42 6.42
CA ALA A 161 -11.52 -26.14 6.92
C ALA A 161 -12.62 -25.06 6.97
N LEU A 162 -13.52 -25.01 5.98
CA LEU A 162 -14.67 -24.11 5.97
C LEU A 162 -15.67 -24.44 7.09
N GLN A 163 -15.90 -25.72 7.39
CA GLN A 163 -16.70 -26.14 8.54
C GLN A 163 -16.01 -25.80 9.88
N ALA A 164 -14.70 -26.00 9.99
CA ALA A 164 -13.93 -25.58 11.17
C ALA A 164 -14.00 -24.06 11.40
N MET A 165 -13.99 -23.25 10.32
CA MET A 165 -14.27 -21.80 10.41
C MET A 165 -15.67 -21.52 10.96
N VAL A 166 -16.71 -22.23 10.54
CA VAL A 166 -18.07 -22.08 11.10
C VAL A 166 -18.10 -22.44 12.59
N GLN A 167 -17.52 -23.60 12.95
CA GLN A 167 -17.51 -24.12 14.32
C GLN A 167 -16.79 -23.20 15.31
N ARG A 168 -15.66 -22.58 14.92
CA ARG A 168 -14.97 -21.58 15.76
C ARG A 168 -15.63 -20.20 15.78
N GLY A 169 -16.79 -20.03 15.14
CA GLY A 169 -17.49 -18.75 15.04
C GLY A 169 -16.77 -17.70 14.18
N ALA A 170 -16.01 -18.11 13.15
CA ALA A 170 -15.34 -17.16 12.26
C ALA A 170 -16.31 -16.13 11.66
N MET A 171 -15.88 -14.86 11.65
CA MET A 171 -16.65 -13.68 11.24
C MET A 171 -17.79 -13.27 12.19
N ASN A 172 -18.07 -14.03 13.26
CA ASN A 172 -18.92 -13.57 14.37
C ASN A 172 -18.07 -12.81 15.40
N SER A 173 -18.51 -11.63 15.79
CA SER A 173 -17.86 -10.80 16.81
C SER A 173 -18.88 -9.89 17.49
N ASN A 174 -18.43 -9.03 18.41
CA ASN A 174 -19.24 -7.95 18.95
C ASN A 174 -19.40 -6.75 18.00
N ILE A 175 -18.87 -6.81 16.77
CA ILE A 175 -18.99 -5.76 15.74
C ILE A 175 -19.47 -6.29 14.38
N SER A 176 -19.78 -7.57 14.25
CA SER A 176 -20.19 -8.22 13.00
C SER A 176 -20.86 -9.58 13.26
N SER A 177 -21.83 -9.97 12.44
CA SER A 177 -22.25 -11.38 12.32
C SER A 177 -21.71 -12.00 11.04
N ARG A 178 -21.56 -13.32 11.02
CA ARG A 178 -21.20 -14.07 9.82
C ARG A 178 -22.13 -13.74 8.65
N ASP A 179 -23.44 -13.66 8.89
CA ASP A 179 -24.42 -13.37 7.84
C ASP A 179 -24.24 -11.97 7.25
N GLN A 180 -24.00 -10.95 8.10
CA GLN A 180 -23.68 -9.60 7.65
C GLN A 180 -22.38 -9.57 6.83
N VAL A 181 -21.37 -10.33 7.25
CA VAL A 181 -20.08 -10.42 6.58
C VAL A 181 -20.19 -11.15 5.24
N LEU A 182 -20.99 -12.21 5.14
CA LEU A 182 -21.28 -12.88 3.87
C LEU A 182 -22.12 -12.01 2.93
N GLN A 183 -23.13 -11.29 3.44
CA GLN A 183 -24.06 -10.48 2.64
C GLN A 183 -23.45 -9.15 2.15
N HIS A 184 -22.50 -8.57 2.87
CA HIS A 184 -21.97 -7.22 2.59
C HIS A 184 -20.45 -7.14 2.49
N GLY A 185 -19.73 -8.12 3.04
CA GLY A 185 -18.28 -8.13 3.10
C GLY A 185 -17.58 -8.56 1.81
N PHE A 186 -18.28 -9.20 0.87
CA PHE A 186 -17.71 -9.72 -0.38
C PHE A 186 -18.45 -9.20 -1.64
N PRO A 187 -18.32 -7.90 -2.01
CA PRO A 187 -18.94 -7.37 -3.23
C PRO A 187 -18.54 -8.10 -4.53
N ARG A 188 -17.39 -8.76 -4.56
CA ARG A 188 -16.91 -9.60 -5.66
C ARG A 188 -15.99 -10.69 -5.10
N LEU A 189 -16.20 -11.95 -5.47
CA LEU A 189 -15.26 -13.04 -5.20
C LEU A 189 -14.42 -13.33 -6.46
N TRP A 190 -13.37 -14.13 -6.30
CA TRP A 190 -12.73 -14.76 -7.46
C TRP A 190 -13.68 -15.77 -8.11
N GLU A 191 -13.50 -15.99 -9.41
CA GLU A 191 -14.06 -17.16 -10.09
C GLU A 191 -13.57 -18.45 -9.40
N PRO A 192 -14.33 -19.56 -9.46
CA PRO A 192 -13.91 -20.84 -8.90
C PRO A 192 -12.50 -21.27 -9.35
N CYS A 193 -11.80 -22.03 -8.52
CA CYS A 193 -10.58 -22.78 -8.89
C CYS A 193 -9.31 -21.98 -9.18
N VAL A 194 -9.39 -20.64 -9.31
CA VAL A 194 -8.27 -19.71 -9.53
C VAL A 194 -6.99 -20.06 -8.75
N LEU A 195 -7.08 -20.26 -7.43
CA LEU A 195 -5.91 -20.60 -6.60
C LEU A 195 -5.39 -22.02 -6.86
N LEU A 196 -6.27 -22.94 -7.23
CA LEU A 196 -5.91 -24.33 -7.48
C LEU A 196 -5.19 -24.49 -8.82
N GLU A 197 -5.59 -23.76 -9.85
CA GLU A 197 -4.86 -23.74 -11.12
C GLU A 197 -3.43 -23.24 -10.91
N ARG A 198 -3.25 -22.18 -10.09
CA ARG A 198 -1.92 -21.70 -9.70
C ARG A 198 -1.12 -22.78 -8.94
N LEU A 199 -1.74 -23.52 -8.02
CA LEU A 199 -1.10 -24.64 -7.31
C LEU A 199 -0.66 -25.78 -8.22
N LEU A 200 -1.47 -26.15 -9.21
CA LEU A 200 -1.13 -27.18 -10.19
C LEU A 200 0.03 -26.75 -11.10
N VAL A 201 0.14 -25.45 -11.41
CA VAL A 201 1.24 -24.88 -12.20
C VAL A 201 2.53 -24.68 -11.37
N ALA A 202 2.40 -24.33 -10.09
CA ALA A 202 3.54 -23.92 -9.25
C ALA A 202 4.63 -24.99 -9.10
N ASN A 203 4.28 -26.28 -9.16
CA ASN A 203 5.12 -27.48 -8.85
C ASN A 203 5.68 -27.52 -7.41
N ASN A 204 5.88 -26.37 -6.78
CA ASN A 204 6.24 -26.17 -5.39
C ASN A 204 4.94 -26.01 -4.58
N LYS A 205 4.75 -26.77 -3.50
CA LYS A 205 3.48 -26.83 -2.75
C LYS A 205 3.19 -25.60 -1.87
N THR A 206 3.67 -24.42 -2.26
CA THR A 206 3.60 -23.20 -1.44
C THR A 206 3.14 -22.02 -2.31
N LEU A 207 2.01 -21.39 -1.96
CA LEU A 207 1.57 -20.12 -2.56
C LEU A 207 2.20 -18.93 -1.83
N GLU A 208 2.78 -18.01 -2.58
CA GLU A 208 3.31 -16.76 -2.01
C GLU A 208 2.29 -15.62 -2.12
N VAL A 209 1.80 -15.17 -0.96
CA VAL A 209 0.76 -14.13 -0.86
C VAL A 209 1.41 -12.84 -0.35
N VAL A 210 1.60 -11.86 -1.22
CA VAL A 210 2.21 -10.57 -0.87
C VAL A 210 1.13 -9.58 -0.42
N VAL A 211 1.24 -9.11 0.81
CA VAL A 211 0.32 -8.11 1.39
C VAL A 211 0.93 -6.71 1.23
N LEU A 212 0.33 -5.90 0.37
CA LEU A 212 0.72 -4.52 0.06
C LEU A 212 -0.32 -3.58 0.66
N GLY A 213 0.10 -2.65 1.52
CA GLY A 213 -0.86 -1.75 2.14
C GLY A 213 -0.27 -0.60 2.95
N GLY A 214 -1.17 0.15 3.58
CA GLY A 214 -0.86 1.27 4.46
C GLY A 214 -0.48 0.85 5.89
N SER A 215 -0.56 1.79 6.84
CA SER A 215 -0.19 1.51 8.23
C SER A 215 -1.21 0.66 8.99
N ALA A 216 -2.40 0.39 8.44
CA ALA A 216 -3.35 -0.57 9.01
C ALA A 216 -2.91 -2.03 8.76
N SER A 217 -2.29 -2.30 7.61
CA SER A 217 -1.67 -3.59 7.29
C SER A 217 -0.27 -3.79 7.89
N ALA A 218 0.46 -2.69 8.09
CA ALA A 218 1.88 -2.73 8.46
C ALA A 218 2.15 -2.70 9.99
N ARG A 219 1.11 -2.70 10.83
CA ARG A 219 1.23 -2.57 12.30
C ARG A 219 0.43 -3.66 13.02
N PRO A 220 0.93 -4.18 14.15
CA PRO A 220 0.10 -4.97 15.03
C PRO A 220 -0.96 -4.09 15.71
N ALA A 221 -2.13 -4.67 15.98
CA ALA A 221 -3.10 -4.09 16.90
C ALA A 221 -2.55 -4.06 18.33
N ARG A 222 -3.00 -3.11 19.14
CA ARG A 222 -2.72 -3.03 20.58
C ARG A 222 -3.43 -4.14 21.34
N ASP A 223 -2.83 -4.50 22.48
CA ASP A 223 -3.42 -5.36 23.51
C ASP A 223 -3.94 -6.69 22.94
N CYS A 224 -3.29 -7.15 21.87
CA CYS A 224 -3.67 -8.30 21.05
C CYS A 224 -2.45 -9.21 20.92
N THR A 225 -2.53 -10.40 21.51
CA THR A 225 -1.48 -11.42 21.44
C THR A 225 -1.89 -12.52 20.47
N VAL A 226 -1.05 -12.79 19.48
CA VAL A 226 -1.12 -14.04 18.73
C VAL A 226 -0.40 -15.12 19.52
N GLU A 227 -0.79 -16.38 19.36
CA GLU A 227 0.02 -17.51 19.79
C GLU A 227 1.41 -17.45 19.11
N GLN A 228 2.43 -18.06 19.72
CA GLN A 228 3.81 -18.08 19.19
C GLN A 228 4.48 -16.69 19.09
N GLU A 229 4.10 -15.75 19.97
CA GLU A 229 4.70 -14.41 20.13
C GLU A 229 4.68 -13.50 18.87
N MET A 230 3.95 -13.89 17.81
CA MET A 230 3.86 -13.09 16.60
C MET A 230 3.13 -11.76 16.83
N PRO A 231 3.59 -10.64 16.23
CA PRO A 231 2.86 -9.38 16.28
C PRO A 231 1.46 -9.54 15.68
N ALA A 232 0.42 -9.01 16.35
CA ALA A 232 -0.98 -9.11 15.93
C ALA A 232 -1.36 -8.23 14.73
N GLN A 233 -0.68 -8.43 13.61
CA GLN A 233 -1.08 -7.99 12.27
C GLN A 233 -2.09 -8.99 11.70
N TYR A 234 -3.05 -8.53 10.91
CA TYR A 234 -4.00 -9.44 10.26
C TYR A 234 -3.30 -10.44 9.30
N SER A 235 -2.15 -10.07 8.73
CA SER A 235 -1.30 -10.92 7.89
C SER A 235 -0.69 -12.09 8.67
N ASN A 236 -0.25 -11.87 9.92
CA ASN A 236 0.27 -12.93 10.78
C ASN A 236 -0.86 -13.83 11.30
N LEU A 237 -2.02 -13.26 11.64
CA LEU A 237 -3.23 -14.04 11.96
C LEU A 237 -3.70 -14.89 10.77
N LEU A 238 -3.65 -14.35 9.55
CA LEU A 238 -3.94 -15.09 8.32
C LEU A 238 -2.94 -16.24 8.11
N GLN A 239 -1.63 -15.98 8.29
CA GLN A 239 -0.59 -17.00 8.21
C GLN A 239 -0.84 -18.14 9.21
N GLN A 240 -1.08 -17.82 10.49
CA GLN A 240 -1.39 -18.81 11.53
C GLN A 240 -2.61 -19.65 11.12
N ARG A 241 -3.72 -19.00 10.76
CA ARG A 241 -4.99 -19.65 10.43
C ARG A 241 -4.96 -20.49 9.15
N LEU A 242 -4.08 -20.17 8.19
CA LEU A 242 -3.86 -21.00 7.00
C LEU A 242 -2.88 -22.16 7.30
N SER A 243 -1.88 -21.95 8.15
CA SER A 243 -0.96 -23.00 8.59
C SER A 243 -1.66 -24.06 9.45
N THR A 244 -2.54 -23.68 10.39
CA THR A 244 -3.21 -24.66 11.28
C THR A 244 -4.15 -25.62 10.55
N MET A 245 -4.57 -25.31 9.31
CA MET A 245 -5.31 -26.24 8.45
C MET A 245 -4.50 -27.50 8.06
N HIS A 246 -3.18 -27.50 8.26
CA HIS A 246 -2.29 -28.62 8.00
C HIS A 246 -1.99 -29.46 9.26
N SER A 247 -2.28 -28.93 10.46
CA SER A 247 -1.79 -29.49 11.73
C SER A 247 -2.65 -30.62 12.31
N SER A 248 -3.68 -31.07 11.59
CA SER A 248 -4.58 -32.16 11.99
C SER A 248 -4.32 -33.49 11.26
N SER A 249 -3.29 -33.55 10.41
CA SER A 249 -2.91 -34.74 9.63
C SER A 249 -1.39 -34.90 9.62
N ASP A 250 -0.84 -35.64 10.61
CA ASP A 250 0.60 -35.71 10.93
C ASP A 250 1.56 -36.16 9.80
N ASP A 251 1.05 -36.72 8.70
CA ASP A 251 1.86 -37.25 7.58
C ASP A 251 1.54 -36.59 6.22
N ASP A 252 0.49 -35.77 6.11
CA ASP A 252 -0.04 -35.34 4.81
C ASP A 252 0.60 -34.06 4.26
N ASP A 253 1.88 -34.18 3.85
CA ASP A 253 2.64 -33.15 3.14
C ASP A 253 2.01 -32.72 1.80
N THR A 254 0.88 -33.29 1.37
CA THR A 254 0.24 -32.98 0.08
C THR A 254 -0.54 -31.66 0.05
N LEU A 255 -0.98 -31.14 1.20
CA LEU A 255 -1.75 -29.90 1.29
C LEU A 255 -0.92 -28.66 0.88
N PRO A 256 -1.53 -27.65 0.25
CA PRO A 256 -0.84 -26.47 -0.22
C PRO A 256 -0.59 -25.48 0.93
N LYS A 257 0.69 -25.25 1.18
CA LYS A 257 1.20 -24.34 2.21
C LYS A 257 1.05 -22.90 1.74
N PHE A 258 0.92 -21.97 2.67
CA PHE A 258 0.82 -20.54 2.38
C PHE A 258 2.00 -19.80 2.99
N ARG A 259 2.60 -18.89 2.24
CA ARG A 259 3.65 -17.97 2.71
C ARG A 259 3.13 -16.54 2.59
N ILE A 260 2.63 -15.99 3.70
CA ILE A 260 2.11 -14.62 3.77
C ILE A 260 3.29 -13.67 3.98
N ILE A 261 3.55 -12.82 2.99
CA ILE A 261 4.69 -11.91 2.97
C ILE A 261 4.16 -10.49 3.20
N ASN A 262 4.28 -9.97 4.43
CA ASN A 262 3.92 -8.58 4.67
C ASN A 262 4.93 -7.63 4.00
N ARG A 263 4.42 -6.79 3.09
CA ARG A 263 5.13 -5.73 2.34
C ARG A 263 4.41 -4.38 2.48
N ALA A 264 3.47 -4.28 3.41
CA ALA A 264 2.81 -3.03 3.75
C ALA A 264 3.78 -2.06 4.42
N GLN A 265 3.63 -0.77 4.14
CA GLN A 265 4.49 0.29 4.63
C GLN A 265 3.65 1.47 5.11
N GLY A 266 3.95 2.01 6.30
CA GLY A 266 3.07 2.98 6.93
C GLY A 266 2.86 4.24 6.09
N SER A 267 1.62 4.72 6.00
CA SER A 267 1.25 5.86 5.15
C SER A 267 1.46 5.70 3.63
N MET A 268 1.85 4.52 3.14
CA MET A 268 1.93 4.22 1.70
C MET A 268 0.55 4.38 1.04
N SER A 269 0.50 4.93 -0.17
CA SER A 269 -0.70 5.00 -1.03
C SER A 269 -0.57 4.02 -2.19
N SER A 270 -1.66 3.69 -2.89
CA SER A 270 -1.58 2.83 -4.08
C SER A 270 -0.69 3.45 -5.17
N THR A 271 -0.72 4.78 -5.35
CA THR A 271 0.20 5.48 -6.27
C THR A 271 1.67 5.28 -5.90
N THR A 272 2.04 5.47 -4.63
CA THR A 272 3.44 5.33 -4.22
C THR A 272 3.88 3.87 -4.23
N ASN A 273 2.98 2.93 -3.92
CA ASN A 273 3.24 1.50 -4.07
C ASN A 273 3.46 1.12 -5.55
N ALA A 274 2.70 1.70 -6.47
CA ALA A 274 2.84 1.51 -7.91
C ALA A 274 4.18 2.08 -8.46
N LEU A 275 4.64 3.21 -7.90
CA LEU A 275 5.93 3.83 -8.25
C LEU A 275 7.15 3.10 -7.66
N LEU A 276 6.96 2.31 -6.59
CA LEU A 276 8.00 1.56 -5.88
C LEU A 276 7.81 0.03 -5.99
N MET A 277 7.03 -0.42 -6.97
CA MET A 277 6.48 -1.79 -6.99
C MET A 277 7.57 -2.86 -7.14
N ASP A 278 8.64 -2.56 -7.86
CA ASP A 278 9.79 -3.44 -8.08
C ASP A 278 10.53 -3.79 -6.78
N GLN A 279 10.58 -2.86 -5.83
CA GLN A 279 11.17 -3.11 -4.50
C GLN A 279 10.25 -3.96 -3.59
N LEU A 280 8.97 -4.13 -3.93
CA LEU A 280 7.93 -4.65 -3.03
C LEU A 280 7.31 -5.97 -3.48
N ILE A 281 7.24 -6.25 -4.78
CA ILE A 281 6.73 -7.50 -5.36
C ILE A 281 7.84 -8.17 -6.16
N ASP A 282 8.18 -9.43 -5.83
CA ASP A 282 8.94 -10.27 -6.75
C ASP A 282 7.96 -10.87 -7.77
N PRO A 283 7.97 -10.47 -9.06
CA PRO A 283 7.00 -10.96 -10.03
C PRO A 283 7.23 -12.43 -10.40
N LEU A 284 8.39 -13.03 -10.09
CA LEU A 284 8.68 -14.44 -10.38
C LEU A 284 8.12 -15.37 -9.30
N THR A 285 8.15 -14.98 -8.03
CA THR A 285 7.68 -15.82 -6.90
C THR A 285 6.29 -15.47 -6.38
N THR A 286 5.80 -14.24 -6.56
CA THR A 286 4.48 -13.84 -6.05
C THR A 286 3.37 -14.55 -6.80
N ASP A 287 2.49 -15.23 -6.08
CA ASP A 287 1.34 -15.94 -6.67
C ASP A 287 0.01 -15.26 -6.40
N VAL A 288 -0.12 -14.48 -5.32
CA VAL A 288 -1.32 -13.70 -4.96
C VAL A 288 -0.92 -12.35 -4.39
N ILE A 289 -1.67 -11.29 -4.73
CA ILE A 289 -1.51 -9.96 -4.13
C ILE A 289 -2.72 -9.61 -3.26
N VAL A 290 -2.49 -9.07 -2.06
CA VAL A 290 -3.51 -8.36 -1.27
C VAL A 290 -3.20 -6.87 -1.29
N TRP A 291 -4.18 -6.05 -1.65
CA TRP A 291 -4.11 -4.58 -1.76
C TRP A 291 -4.89 -3.94 -0.61
N GLU A 292 -4.27 -3.09 0.21
CA GLU A 292 -4.94 -2.32 1.27
C GLU A 292 -4.45 -0.87 1.26
N PHE A 293 -5.02 -0.04 0.37
CA PHE A 293 -4.65 1.37 0.29
C PHE A 293 -5.82 2.34 0.50
N TYR A 294 -7.05 1.86 0.68
CA TYR A 294 -8.24 2.72 0.78
C TYR A 294 -8.14 3.82 1.86
N ILE A 295 -7.72 3.46 3.08
CA ILE A 295 -7.46 4.42 4.19
C ILE A 295 -6.48 5.52 3.73
N ASN A 296 -5.45 5.10 2.99
CA ASN A 296 -4.38 5.95 2.54
C ASN A 296 -4.71 6.72 1.26
N ASP A 297 -5.71 6.30 0.50
CA ASP A 297 -6.09 6.94 -0.75
C ASP A 297 -7.14 8.04 -0.59
N GLU A 298 -7.96 8.02 0.47
CA GLU A 298 -8.75 9.17 0.96
C GLU A 298 -7.88 10.26 1.63
N CYS A 299 -6.55 10.10 1.72
CA CYS A 299 -5.67 11.05 2.41
C CYS A 299 -5.40 12.34 1.62
N GLY A 300 -6.25 13.36 1.79
CA GLY A 300 -5.94 14.73 1.40
C GLY A 300 -7.00 15.75 1.81
N ALA A 301 -6.62 17.01 2.00
CA ALA A 301 -7.58 18.12 2.13
C ALA A 301 -8.34 18.41 0.82
N GLN A 302 -7.84 17.87 -0.29
CA GLN A 302 -8.43 17.88 -1.63
C GLN A 302 -8.57 16.45 -2.19
N GLY A 303 -8.69 15.43 -1.32
CA GLY A 303 -8.79 14.02 -1.76
C GLY A 303 -9.90 13.86 -2.82
N GLY A 304 -9.52 13.58 -4.06
CA GLY A 304 -10.22 13.96 -5.31
C GLY A 304 -11.57 13.31 -5.62
N GLY A 305 -12.31 12.88 -4.61
CA GLY A 305 -13.58 12.18 -4.77
C GLY A 305 -13.42 10.76 -5.33
N PRO A 306 -14.54 10.10 -5.67
CA PRO A 306 -14.53 8.73 -6.16
C PRO A 306 -13.69 8.54 -7.43
N SER A 307 -13.83 9.45 -8.41
CA SER A 307 -13.12 9.40 -9.70
C SER A 307 -11.59 9.31 -9.55
N GLU A 308 -11.05 9.84 -8.45
CA GLU A 308 -9.63 9.82 -8.18
C GLU A 308 -9.15 8.53 -7.50
N GLN A 309 -9.98 7.95 -6.62
CA GLN A 309 -9.72 6.59 -6.11
C GLN A 309 -9.71 5.58 -7.26
N VAL A 310 -10.55 5.79 -8.27
CA VAL A 310 -10.57 4.99 -9.52
C VAL A 310 -9.27 5.13 -10.30
N ARG A 311 -8.83 6.36 -10.63
CA ARG A 311 -7.57 6.58 -11.36
C ARG A 311 -6.35 6.01 -10.62
N LYS A 312 -6.31 6.14 -9.29
CA LYS A 312 -5.25 5.56 -8.45
C LYS A 312 -5.20 4.04 -8.56
N LEU A 313 -6.34 3.37 -8.48
CA LEU A 313 -6.45 1.92 -8.66
C LEU A 313 -6.06 1.51 -10.08
N GLU A 314 -6.52 2.24 -11.11
CA GLU A 314 -6.17 1.99 -12.51
C GLU A 314 -4.65 2.12 -12.75
N PHE A 315 -4.01 3.16 -12.22
CA PHE A 315 -2.55 3.32 -12.29
C PHE A 315 -1.83 2.15 -11.61
N TRP A 316 -2.28 1.75 -10.42
CA TRP A 316 -1.71 0.63 -9.68
C TRP A 316 -1.85 -0.70 -10.43
N LEU A 317 -3.05 -1.03 -10.94
CA LEU A 317 -3.29 -2.19 -11.78
C LEU A 317 -2.41 -2.16 -13.04
N THR A 318 -2.27 -0.99 -13.68
CA THR A 318 -1.41 -0.84 -14.86
C THR A 318 0.07 -1.10 -14.54
N ARG A 319 0.55 -0.77 -13.33
CA ARG A 319 1.91 -1.13 -12.89
C ARG A 319 2.05 -2.61 -12.54
N VAL A 320 1.04 -3.24 -11.94
CA VAL A 320 1.00 -4.71 -11.78
C VAL A 320 1.08 -5.40 -13.14
N GLN A 321 0.34 -4.91 -14.14
CA GLN A 321 0.42 -5.46 -15.50
C GLN A 321 1.84 -5.36 -16.07
N ALA A 322 2.46 -4.18 -15.94
CA ALA A 322 3.80 -3.93 -16.49
C ALA A 322 4.89 -4.79 -15.83
N ILE A 323 4.91 -4.93 -14.51
CA ILE A 323 5.97 -5.68 -13.81
C ILE A 323 5.88 -7.20 -14.04
N PHE A 324 4.68 -7.78 -14.07
CA PHE A 324 4.52 -9.22 -14.37
C PHE A 324 4.80 -9.51 -15.86
N ALA A 325 4.38 -8.64 -16.78
CA ALA A 325 4.71 -8.77 -18.20
C ALA A 325 6.22 -8.67 -18.47
N GLN A 326 6.95 -7.79 -17.77
CA GLN A 326 8.42 -7.71 -17.81
C GLN A 326 9.10 -9.00 -17.33
N ALA A 327 8.46 -9.75 -16.43
CA ALA A 327 8.89 -11.06 -15.96
C ALA A 327 8.35 -12.24 -16.80
N GLY A 328 7.63 -11.98 -17.91
CA GLY A 328 7.05 -13.01 -18.77
C GLY A 328 5.89 -13.79 -18.14
N ARG A 329 5.27 -13.31 -17.05
CA ARG A 329 4.11 -13.94 -16.40
C ARG A 329 2.83 -13.12 -16.62
N PRO A 330 1.65 -13.75 -16.62
CA PRO A 330 0.40 -13.02 -16.43
C PRO A 330 0.34 -12.44 -15.01
N PRO A 331 -0.48 -11.40 -14.77
CA PRO A 331 -0.81 -10.93 -13.42
C PRO A 331 -1.25 -12.07 -12.48
N PRO A 332 -0.96 -11.99 -11.18
CA PRO A 332 -1.47 -12.90 -10.17
C PRO A 332 -2.92 -12.53 -9.79
N PRO A 333 -3.69 -13.44 -9.18
CA PRO A 333 -4.93 -13.11 -8.51
C PRO A 333 -4.75 -12.03 -7.45
N ILE A 334 -5.70 -11.10 -7.41
CA ILE A 334 -5.65 -9.89 -6.57
C ILE A 334 -6.86 -9.88 -5.62
N ILE A 335 -6.61 -9.62 -4.33
CA ILE A 335 -7.64 -9.26 -3.35
C ILE A 335 -7.56 -7.74 -3.11
N LEU A 336 -8.61 -7.01 -3.46
CA LEU A 336 -8.75 -5.59 -3.11
C LEU A 336 -9.47 -5.47 -1.76
N LEU A 337 -8.72 -5.16 -0.70
CA LEU A 337 -9.18 -5.05 0.68
C LEU A 337 -9.55 -3.59 1.00
N TYR A 338 -10.85 -3.31 0.97
CA TYR A 338 -11.43 -2.05 1.40
C TYR A 338 -11.69 -2.09 2.92
N LEU A 339 -10.90 -1.30 3.65
CA LEU A 339 -11.14 -1.01 5.06
C LEU A 339 -12.11 0.19 5.18
N TRP A 340 -11.68 1.32 5.72
CA TRP A 340 -12.56 2.45 6.10
C TRP A 340 -11.95 3.83 5.81
N PRO A 341 -12.72 4.92 5.90
CA PRO A 341 -12.21 6.28 5.74
C PRO A 341 -11.08 6.65 6.70
N LYS A 342 -10.18 7.53 6.25
CA LYS A 342 -9.12 8.05 7.12
C LYS A 342 -9.72 8.86 8.27
N GLY A 343 -9.40 8.46 9.50
CA GLY A 343 -9.92 9.09 10.71
C GLY A 343 -11.31 8.61 11.11
N ALA A 344 -11.82 7.51 10.54
CA ALA A 344 -13.13 6.94 10.88
C ALA A 344 -13.38 6.81 12.38
N GLY A 345 -12.45 6.26 13.16
CA GLY A 345 -12.56 6.14 14.61
C GLY A 345 -12.72 7.48 15.33
N ASN A 346 -12.12 8.57 14.81
CA ASN A 346 -12.33 9.93 15.34
C ASN A 346 -13.66 10.55 14.89
N ARG A 347 -14.12 10.28 13.66
CA ARG A 347 -15.44 10.72 13.17
C ARG A 347 -16.57 10.07 13.97
N LEU A 348 -16.45 8.77 14.24
CA LEU A 348 -17.40 8.00 15.07
C LEU A 348 -17.40 8.48 16.53
N LYS A 349 -16.24 8.81 17.12
CA LYS A 349 -16.14 9.48 18.44
C LYS A 349 -16.76 10.89 18.48
N ARG A 350 -17.23 11.43 17.34
CA ARG A 350 -18.05 12.66 17.23
C ARG A 350 -19.49 12.40 16.77
N ASN A 351 -19.94 11.15 16.87
CA ASN A 351 -21.27 10.66 16.46
C ASN A 351 -21.59 10.82 14.95
N GLU A 352 -20.58 10.84 14.07
CA GLU A 352 -20.77 10.89 12.61
C GLU A 352 -21.24 9.53 12.05
N THR A 353 -22.54 9.25 12.16
CA THR A 353 -23.18 7.96 11.81
C THR A 353 -22.86 7.43 10.41
N ASN A 354 -22.74 8.31 9.41
CA ASN A 354 -22.44 7.95 8.03
C ASN A 354 -20.92 7.83 7.74
N THR A 355 -20.12 7.47 8.74
CA THR A 355 -18.66 7.30 8.57
C THR A 355 -18.30 6.04 7.81
N LEU A 356 -18.75 4.87 8.25
CA LEU A 356 -18.37 3.59 7.62
C LEU A 356 -19.10 3.35 6.29
N LYS A 357 -20.37 3.78 6.22
CA LYS A 357 -21.26 3.65 5.04
C LYS A 357 -20.82 4.43 3.78
N LYS A 358 -19.67 5.12 3.83
CA LYS A 358 -19.08 5.85 2.69
C LYS A 358 -18.10 5.03 1.86
N VAL A 359 -17.78 3.79 2.27
CA VAL A 359 -16.95 2.87 1.49
C VAL A 359 -17.81 2.19 0.43
N ASP A 360 -18.13 2.95 -0.63
CA ASP A 360 -18.85 2.46 -1.80
C ASP A 360 -17.86 2.16 -2.94
N PRO A 361 -17.50 0.88 -3.20
CA PRO A 361 -16.54 0.54 -4.22
C PRO A 361 -17.07 0.70 -5.65
N LYS A 362 -18.33 1.08 -5.91
CA LYS A 362 -18.93 1.15 -7.26
C LYS A 362 -18.08 1.88 -8.30
N GLY A 363 -17.44 2.99 -7.93
CA GLY A 363 -16.53 3.69 -8.84
C GLY A 363 -15.35 2.81 -9.25
N SER A 364 -14.74 2.13 -8.27
CA SER A 364 -13.65 1.18 -8.51
C SER A 364 -14.11 -0.07 -9.25
N LEU A 365 -15.34 -0.56 -8.99
CA LEU A 365 -15.91 -1.74 -9.64
C LEU A 365 -15.91 -1.59 -11.16
N LEU A 366 -16.20 -0.40 -11.71
CA LEU A 366 -16.13 -0.17 -13.17
C LEU A 366 -14.73 -0.45 -13.77
N VAL A 367 -13.64 -0.15 -13.05
CA VAL A 367 -12.26 -0.46 -13.49
C VAL A 367 -11.87 -1.91 -13.19
N ILE A 368 -12.37 -2.48 -12.10
CA ILE A 368 -12.19 -3.89 -11.73
C ILE A 368 -12.87 -4.79 -12.77
N ASP A 369 -14.06 -4.42 -13.21
CA ASP A 369 -14.84 -5.15 -14.21
C ASP A 369 -14.22 -5.03 -15.61
N ASP A 370 -13.62 -3.89 -15.99
CA ASP A 370 -12.80 -3.79 -17.21
C ASP A 370 -11.63 -4.80 -17.19
N HIS A 371 -10.87 -4.84 -16.09
CA HIS A 371 -9.72 -5.74 -15.98
C HIS A 371 -10.15 -7.20 -15.90
N SER A 372 -11.22 -7.51 -15.16
CA SER A 372 -11.69 -8.89 -15.00
C SER A 372 -12.34 -9.42 -16.28
N TYR A 373 -13.27 -8.68 -16.89
CA TYR A 373 -14.06 -9.14 -18.04
C TYR A 373 -13.31 -9.02 -19.38
N TYR A 374 -12.62 -7.89 -19.65
CA TYR A 374 -11.94 -7.69 -20.93
C TYR A 374 -10.46 -8.12 -20.94
N ARG A 375 -9.85 -8.37 -19.78
CA ARG A 375 -8.44 -8.77 -19.68
C ARG A 375 -8.24 -10.11 -18.96
N GLY A 376 -9.29 -10.73 -18.43
CA GLY A 376 -9.22 -12.03 -17.74
C GLY A 376 -8.50 -12.00 -16.39
N TRP A 377 -8.66 -10.92 -15.61
CA TRP A 377 -7.99 -10.79 -14.31
C TRP A 377 -8.82 -11.34 -13.15
N ASP A 378 -8.19 -12.19 -12.34
CA ASP A 378 -8.79 -12.73 -11.12
C ASP A 378 -8.78 -11.70 -9.98
N ILE A 379 -9.78 -10.80 -9.95
CA ILE A 379 -9.92 -9.77 -8.92
C ILE A 379 -11.09 -10.06 -7.98
N ALA A 380 -10.80 -10.25 -6.70
CA ALA A 380 -11.77 -10.28 -5.60
C ALA A 380 -11.79 -8.92 -4.86
N VAL A 381 -12.93 -8.59 -4.25
CA VAL A 381 -13.16 -7.35 -3.50
C VAL A 381 -13.76 -7.67 -2.14
N LEU A 382 -13.10 -7.21 -1.07
CA LEU A 382 -13.52 -7.38 0.31
C LEU A 382 -13.81 -6.00 0.90
N ASN A 383 -15.01 -5.80 1.47
CA ASN A 383 -15.42 -4.54 2.09
C ASN A 383 -15.69 -4.73 3.59
N VAL A 384 -14.64 -4.58 4.40
CA VAL A 384 -14.68 -4.81 5.84
C VAL A 384 -15.55 -3.77 6.55
N ALA A 385 -15.61 -2.53 6.05
CA ALA A 385 -16.48 -1.50 6.63
C ALA A 385 -17.98 -1.75 6.39
N ALA A 386 -18.36 -2.42 5.29
CA ALA A 386 -19.74 -2.83 5.04
C ALA A 386 -20.16 -4.05 5.89
N ALA A 387 -19.20 -4.91 6.24
CA ALA A 387 -19.38 -6.10 7.07
C ALA A 387 -19.57 -5.82 8.58
N VAL A 388 -19.40 -4.56 9.02
CA VAL A 388 -19.42 -4.14 10.43
C VAL A 388 -20.76 -3.50 10.82
N ASP A 389 -21.32 -3.89 11.97
CA ASP A 389 -22.43 -3.15 12.58
C ASP A 389 -21.95 -1.76 13.01
N THR A 390 -22.37 -0.77 12.22
CA THR A 390 -22.09 0.64 12.46
C THR A 390 -22.70 1.12 13.79
N SER A 391 -23.75 0.47 14.30
CA SER A 391 -24.46 0.86 15.52
C SER A 391 -23.62 0.58 16.78
N THR A 392 -23.13 -0.66 16.90
CA THR A 392 -22.28 -1.07 18.03
C THR A 392 -20.90 -0.41 17.97
N VAL A 393 -20.33 -0.22 16.77
CA VAL A 393 -19.06 0.51 16.61
C VAL A 393 -19.23 2.03 16.80
N LEU A 394 -20.42 2.60 16.59
CA LEU A 394 -20.72 3.99 16.99
C LEU A 394 -20.78 4.12 18.52
N ALA A 395 -21.40 3.15 19.20
CA ALA A 395 -21.50 3.13 20.66
C ALA A 395 -20.14 2.92 21.36
N ASN A 396 -19.26 2.09 20.78
CA ASN A 396 -17.89 1.94 21.25
C ASN A 396 -16.89 1.79 20.08
N PRO A 397 -16.34 2.91 19.56
CA PRO A 397 -15.40 2.88 18.44
C PRO A 397 -14.10 2.13 18.75
N SER A 398 -13.72 1.97 20.02
CA SER A 398 -12.53 1.21 20.40
C SER A 398 -12.66 -0.29 20.11
N LEU A 399 -13.87 -0.80 19.87
CA LEU A 399 -14.07 -2.19 19.42
C LEU A 399 -13.49 -2.45 18.03
N LEU A 400 -13.43 -1.43 17.14
CA LEU A 400 -12.84 -1.54 15.81
C LEU A 400 -11.51 -0.77 15.65
N PHE A 401 -11.25 0.26 16.47
CA PHE A 401 -10.12 1.17 16.26
C PHE A 401 -9.22 1.34 17.50
N ASP A 402 -7.92 1.08 17.34
CA ASP A 402 -6.87 1.45 18.30
C ASP A 402 -6.72 2.98 18.47
N ASP A 403 -6.96 3.72 17.39
CA ASP A 403 -6.81 5.19 17.39
C ASP A 403 -7.94 5.90 16.61
N ALA A 404 -7.60 6.49 15.47
CA ALA A 404 -8.48 7.16 14.53
C ALA A 404 -8.72 6.31 13.27
N HIS A 405 -7.87 5.33 12.95
CA HIS A 405 -7.99 4.48 11.75
C HIS A 405 -7.19 3.17 11.76
N HIS A 406 -6.31 2.92 12.73
CA HIS A 406 -5.67 1.60 12.86
C HIS A 406 -6.65 0.59 13.48
N PRO A 407 -6.72 -0.66 12.97
CA PRO A 407 -7.62 -1.68 13.48
C PRO A 407 -7.28 -2.08 14.92
N SER A 408 -8.30 -2.33 15.72
CA SER A 408 -8.20 -2.99 17.03
C SER A 408 -7.89 -4.49 16.90
N CYS A 409 -7.71 -5.18 18.04
CA CYS A 409 -7.61 -6.64 18.07
C CYS A 409 -8.78 -7.34 17.36
N THR A 410 -10.03 -6.92 17.62
CA THR A 410 -11.22 -7.44 16.92
C THR A 410 -11.17 -7.11 15.42
N GLY A 411 -10.72 -5.90 15.07
CA GLY A 411 -10.55 -5.47 13.69
C GLY A 411 -9.60 -6.35 12.89
N VAL A 412 -8.38 -6.62 13.40
CA VAL A 412 -7.41 -7.50 12.71
C VAL A 412 -7.89 -8.96 12.65
N ASN A 413 -8.61 -9.43 13.68
CA ASN A 413 -9.19 -10.78 13.67
C ASN A 413 -10.30 -10.93 12.62
N LEU A 414 -11.16 -9.92 12.42
CA LEU A 414 -12.20 -9.90 11.39
C LEU A 414 -11.60 -9.81 9.99
N ILE A 415 -10.62 -8.92 9.76
CA ILE A 415 -9.92 -8.80 8.48
C ILE A 415 -9.30 -10.15 8.07
N ALA A 416 -8.57 -10.80 8.99
CA ALA A 416 -7.95 -12.10 8.73
C ALA A 416 -8.97 -13.24 8.57
N ASP A 417 -10.19 -13.11 9.13
CA ASP A 417 -11.27 -14.10 8.96
C ASP A 417 -11.88 -14.01 7.56
N MET A 418 -12.14 -12.78 7.11
CA MET A 418 -12.65 -12.51 5.76
C MET A 418 -11.64 -12.93 4.69
N LEU A 419 -10.35 -12.66 4.90
CA LEU A 419 -9.29 -13.13 4.02
C LEU A 419 -9.23 -14.67 4.00
N GLN A 420 -9.18 -15.34 5.15
CA GLN A 420 -9.16 -16.81 5.18
C GLN A 420 -10.37 -17.40 4.45
N HIS A 421 -11.57 -16.83 4.62
CA HIS A 421 -12.78 -17.31 3.98
C HIS A 421 -12.67 -17.31 2.45
N VAL A 422 -12.03 -16.30 1.86
CA VAL A 422 -11.85 -16.20 0.39
C VAL A 422 -10.84 -17.24 -0.12
N PHE A 423 -9.70 -17.42 0.57
CA PHE A 423 -8.74 -18.48 0.22
C PHE A 423 -9.37 -19.89 0.30
N VAL A 424 -10.04 -20.20 1.42
CA VAL A 424 -10.62 -21.52 1.67
C VAL A 424 -11.79 -21.81 0.72
N THR A 425 -12.68 -20.84 0.48
CA THR A 425 -13.86 -21.06 -0.39
C THR A 425 -13.48 -21.24 -1.85
N ASN A 426 -12.43 -20.56 -2.33
CA ASN A 426 -11.94 -20.75 -3.70
C ASN A 426 -11.33 -22.15 -3.92
N LEU A 427 -10.64 -22.69 -2.90
CA LEU A 427 -10.03 -24.02 -2.93
C LEU A 427 -10.99 -25.16 -2.58
N ALA A 428 -12.13 -24.87 -1.93
CA ALA A 428 -13.22 -25.81 -1.66
C ALA A 428 -14.19 -25.98 -2.86
N ALA A 429 -14.04 -25.19 -3.92
CA ALA A 429 -15.02 -25.12 -5.01
C ALA A 429 -15.14 -26.44 -5.81
N GLU A 430 -16.38 -26.90 -6.02
CA GLU A 430 -16.69 -28.18 -6.69
C GLU A 430 -16.46 -28.16 -8.22
N GLN A 431 -16.46 -26.98 -8.83
CA GLN A 431 -16.64 -26.85 -10.30
C GLN A 431 -15.32 -26.94 -11.12
N CYS A 432 -14.22 -27.40 -10.52
CA CYS A 432 -12.90 -27.45 -11.14
C CYS A 432 -12.75 -28.61 -12.14
N SER A 433 -13.42 -28.48 -13.28
CA SER A 433 -13.35 -29.45 -14.39
C SER A 433 -11.97 -29.46 -15.04
N THR A 434 -11.14 -30.42 -14.64
CA THR A 434 -9.76 -30.67 -15.09
C THR A 434 -9.62 -30.92 -16.60
N THR A 435 -10.72 -31.03 -17.33
CA THR A 435 -10.82 -31.28 -18.77
C THR A 435 -10.69 -30.04 -19.67
N THR A 436 -10.52 -28.82 -19.13
CA THR A 436 -10.72 -27.57 -19.90
C THR A 436 -9.45 -26.77 -20.25
N THR A 437 -8.25 -27.29 -19.95
CA THR A 437 -6.96 -26.58 -20.09
C THR A 437 -6.55 -26.18 -21.52
N ASN A 438 -7.22 -26.67 -22.56
CA ASN A 438 -6.81 -26.47 -23.97
C ASN A 438 -7.75 -25.56 -24.80
N GLY A 439 -8.79 -24.93 -24.24
CA GLY A 439 -9.89 -24.42 -25.09
C GLY A 439 -10.66 -23.14 -24.72
N LYS A 440 -10.34 -22.40 -23.65
CA LYS A 440 -11.20 -21.26 -23.21
C LYS A 440 -10.55 -19.91 -22.94
N ILE A 441 -9.22 -19.75 -23.00
CA ILE A 441 -8.54 -18.46 -22.72
C ILE A 441 -8.11 -17.72 -24.01
N GLN A 442 -8.91 -17.82 -25.09
CA GLN A 442 -8.82 -16.93 -26.27
C GLN A 442 -10.20 -16.63 -26.90
N GLN A 443 -11.26 -16.49 -26.10
CA GLN A 443 -12.38 -15.66 -26.55
C GLN A 443 -11.93 -14.19 -26.50
N GLN A 444 -11.37 -13.72 -27.62
CA GLN A 444 -11.27 -12.30 -27.91
C GLN A 444 -12.68 -11.72 -27.98
N HIS A 445 -13.22 -11.29 -26.83
CA HIS A 445 -14.35 -10.37 -26.81
C HIS A 445 -13.91 -9.12 -27.57
N LYS A 446 -14.46 -8.94 -28.77
CA LYS A 446 -14.23 -7.73 -29.57
C LYS A 446 -14.55 -6.52 -28.69
N ARG A 447 -13.75 -5.46 -28.82
CA ARG A 447 -13.95 -4.16 -28.13
C ARG A 447 -15.10 -3.37 -28.77
N ASP A 448 -16.24 -4.01 -28.94
CA ASP A 448 -17.42 -3.47 -29.61
C ASP A 448 -18.26 -2.68 -28.59
N GLY A 449 -17.86 -1.43 -28.34
CA GLY A 449 -18.74 -0.39 -27.79
C GLY A 449 -18.48 0.11 -26.37
N TYR A 450 -17.70 -0.59 -25.54
CA TYR A 450 -17.25 -0.01 -24.26
C TYR A 450 -16.18 1.06 -24.53
N GLY A 451 -16.51 2.30 -24.21
CA GLY A 451 -15.58 3.43 -24.33
C GLY A 451 -14.33 3.23 -23.47
N ARG A 452 -13.25 3.93 -23.81
CA ARG A 452 -12.04 3.99 -22.95
C ARG A 452 -12.44 4.25 -21.49
N PRO A 453 -11.71 3.68 -20.50
CA PRO A 453 -11.83 4.09 -19.10
C PRO A 453 -11.89 5.62 -19.00
N PRO A 454 -12.82 6.16 -18.20
CA PRO A 454 -13.24 7.56 -18.31
C PRO A 454 -12.03 8.49 -18.23
N HIS A 455 -11.87 9.28 -19.30
CA HIS A 455 -10.64 10.03 -19.59
C HIS A 455 -10.06 10.70 -18.34
N VAL A 456 -8.74 10.56 -18.15
CA VAL A 456 -7.95 11.06 -17.01
C VAL A 456 -8.28 12.53 -16.70
N GLY A 457 -9.32 12.73 -15.87
CA GLY A 457 -10.05 14.01 -15.82
C GLY A 457 -9.22 15.20 -15.34
N ASN A 458 -9.29 16.30 -16.10
CA ASN A 458 -8.67 17.61 -15.83
C ASN A 458 -7.31 17.55 -15.11
N MET A 459 -6.38 16.83 -15.75
CA MET A 459 -4.97 16.86 -15.39
C MET A 459 -4.37 18.23 -15.70
N ASP A 460 -3.48 18.72 -14.84
CA ASP A 460 -2.64 19.88 -15.16
C ASP A 460 -1.65 19.49 -16.27
N SER A 461 -1.66 20.24 -17.38
CA SER A 461 -0.90 19.94 -18.59
C SER A 461 0.62 19.91 -18.37
N ARG A 462 1.15 20.53 -17.30
CA ARG A 462 2.55 20.40 -16.88
C ARG A 462 2.95 18.95 -16.58
N TRP A 463 1.99 18.10 -16.20
CA TRP A 463 2.22 16.72 -15.79
C TRP A 463 1.70 15.68 -16.79
N GLU A 464 0.99 16.09 -17.84
CA GLU A 464 0.32 15.19 -18.80
C GLU A 464 1.28 14.23 -19.51
N LEU A 465 2.49 14.69 -19.88
CA LEU A 465 3.50 13.84 -20.52
C LEU A 465 4.06 12.77 -19.58
N LEU A 466 4.43 13.17 -18.35
CA LEU A 466 4.88 12.25 -17.30
C LEU A 466 3.81 11.19 -17.02
N TRP A 467 2.55 11.61 -16.92
CA TRP A 467 1.43 10.70 -16.70
C TRP A 467 1.17 9.75 -17.85
N THR A 468 1.24 10.25 -19.09
CA THR A 468 1.14 9.40 -20.29
C THR A 468 2.20 8.31 -20.26
N ASP A 469 3.46 8.66 -19.95
CA ASP A 469 4.56 7.70 -19.81
C ASP A 469 4.35 6.73 -18.63
N LEU A 470 3.92 7.22 -17.45
CA LEU A 470 3.63 6.40 -16.27
C LEU A 470 2.49 5.39 -16.52
N PHE A 471 1.54 5.67 -17.41
CA PHE A 471 0.49 4.74 -17.82
C PHE A 471 0.90 3.78 -18.97
N ARG A 472 2.01 4.00 -19.70
CA ARG A 472 2.46 3.09 -20.77
C ARG A 472 2.76 1.68 -20.22
N GLN A 473 2.12 0.65 -20.74
CA GLN A 473 2.39 -0.75 -20.34
C GLN A 473 3.85 -1.17 -20.58
N ASN A 474 4.50 -0.62 -21.62
CA ASN A 474 5.92 -0.87 -21.92
C ASN A 474 6.92 0.02 -21.14
N ALA A 475 6.45 0.94 -20.27
CA ALA A 475 7.35 1.72 -19.42
C ALA A 475 7.93 0.84 -18.31
N ARG A 476 9.26 0.68 -18.28
CA ARG A 476 9.96 0.10 -17.13
C ARG A 476 10.11 1.18 -16.06
N LEU A 477 9.46 0.94 -14.93
CA LEU A 477 9.75 1.68 -13.70
C LEU A 477 10.75 0.87 -12.90
N GLY A 478 11.75 1.56 -12.36
CA GLY A 478 12.67 1.03 -11.37
C GLY A 478 12.84 2.02 -10.23
N SER A 479 12.97 1.53 -9.00
CA SER A 479 13.06 2.38 -7.82
C SER A 479 14.14 1.98 -6.82
N LEU A 480 14.66 3.00 -6.14
CA LEU A 480 15.56 2.87 -5.00
C LEU A 480 14.89 3.52 -3.79
N THR A 481 14.73 2.77 -2.71
CA THR A 481 14.27 3.31 -1.44
C THR A 481 14.97 2.67 -0.23
N ALA A 482 15.05 3.45 0.84
CA ALA A 482 15.46 2.97 2.16
C ALA A 482 14.28 2.53 3.05
N TRP A 483 13.02 2.67 2.61
CA TRP A 483 11.87 2.18 3.39
C TRP A 483 11.85 0.65 3.45
N GLU A 484 11.32 0.14 4.57
CA GLU A 484 11.18 -1.28 4.90
C GLU A 484 9.73 -1.63 5.25
N PRO A 485 9.31 -2.90 5.05
CA PRO A 485 10.07 -3.99 4.42
C PRO A 485 10.07 -3.94 2.89
N ARG A 486 11.19 -4.31 2.25
CA ARG A 486 11.31 -4.58 0.79
C ARG A 486 11.70 -6.05 0.52
N ILE A 487 11.80 -6.48 -0.74
CA ILE A 487 12.14 -7.87 -1.11
C ILE A 487 13.58 -8.19 -0.68
N HIS A 488 14.56 -7.52 -1.28
CA HIS A 488 15.97 -7.48 -0.90
C HIS A 488 16.62 -6.21 -1.49
N HIS A 489 17.82 -5.84 -1.05
CA HIS A 489 18.51 -4.62 -1.49
C HIS A 489 18.63 -4.51 -3.02
N ASN A 490 19.00 -5.60 -3.69
CA ASN A 490 19.21 -5.61 -5.14
C ASN A 490 17.92 -5.86 -5.96
N ALA A 491 16.73 -5.80 -5.35
CA ALA A 491 15.46 -6.08 -6.03
C ALA A 491 14.94 -4.82 -6.74
N SER A 492 15.78 -4.22 -7.59
CA SER A 492 15.40 -3.01 -8.32
C SER A 492 15.40 -3.29 -9.81
N ASN A 493 14.34 -2.83 -10.48
CA ASN A 493 14.33 -2.67 -11.92
C ASN A 493 15.23 -1.50 -12.36
N LEU A 494 15.69 -0.64 -11.45
CA LEU A 494 16.62 0.46 -11.72
C LEU A 494 18.05 -0.08 -11.67
N GLN A 495 18.77 0.01 -12.78
CA GLN A 495 20.16 -0.42 -12.83
C GLN A 495 21.04 0.67 -12.20
N VAL A 496 21.57 0.41 -11.01
CA VAL A 496 22.43 1.35 -10.26
C VAL A 496 23.81 0.73 -10.05
N GLU A 497 24.84 1.34 -10.64
CA GLU A 497 26.23 0.83 -10.63
C GLU A 497 26.77 0.70 -9.19
N ASN A 498 26.53 1.72 -8.35
CA ASN A 498 27.01 1.80 -6.97
C ASN A 498 25.93 1.50 -5.91
N MET A 499 24.95 0.65 -6.25
CA MET A 499 23.83 0.27 -5.36
C MET A 499 24.28 -0.17 -3.95
N ALA A 500 25.38 -0.91 -3.86
CA ALA A 500 25.92 -1.41 -2.60
C ALA A 500 26.42 -0.28 -1.68
N GLU A 501 27.08 0.75 -2.23
CA GLU A 501 27.58 1.90 -1.46
C GLU A 501 26.42 2.71 -0.88
N ILE A 502 25.40 2.98 -1.70
CA ILE A 502 24.18 3.68 -1.28
C ILE A 502 23.49 2.90 -0.16
N TYR A 503 23.39 1.57 -0.26
CA TYR A 503 22.81 0.77 0.84
C TYR A 503 23.69 0.68 2.10
N HIS A 504 24.97 1.04 2.04
CA HIS A 504 25.85 1.19 3.21
C HIS A 504 26.13 2.65 3.59
N TRP A 505 25.43 3.63 2.98
CA TRP A 505 25.56 5.04 3.32
C TRP A 505 25.42 5.26 4.84
N PRO A 506 26.43 5.83 5.52
CA PRO A 506 26.50 5.80 6.98
C PRO A 506 25.40 6.65 7.62
N ASN A 507 25.05 7.76 6.98
CA ASN A 507 24.11 8.74 7.51
C ASN A 507 22.68 8.39 7.09
N LYS A 508 22.13 7.30 7.63
CA LYS A 508 20.70 6.97 7.52
C LYS A 508 19.97 7.29 8.82
N THR A 509 18.79 7.89 8.71
CA THR A 509 17.94 8.17 9.88
C THR A 509 16.51 7.69 9.68
N LEU A 510 15.79 7.47 10.78
CA LEU A 510 14.36 7.16 10.76
C LEU A 510 13.53 8.45 10.60
N VAL A 511 12.59 8.45 9.66
CA VAL A 511 11.76 9.63 9.35
C VAL A 511 10.27 9.45 9.65
N GLY A 512 9.59 10.56 9.96
CA GLY A 512 8.17 10.58 10.33
C GLY A 512 7.90 10.13 11.76
N LYS A 513 6.76 9.45 12.00
CA LYS A 513 6.36 8.97 13.34
C LYS A 513 7.13 7.72 13.77
N ALA A 514 8.45 7.85 13.91
CA ALA A 514 9.35 6.76 14.26
C ALA A 514 9.08 6.24 15.68
N ASN A 515 8.77 4.96 15.79
CA ASN A 515 8.98 4.15 16.99
C ASN A 515 9.95 3.04 16.55
N PRO A 516 11.15 2.88 17.15
CA PRO A 516 12.13 1.88 16.73
C PRO A 516 11.61 0.42 16.72
N GLY A 517 10.61 0.11 17.54
CA GLY A 517 9.96 -1.20 17.58
C GLY A 517 9.01 -1.49 16.41
N ARG A 518 8.78 -0.54 15.50
CA ARG A 518 7.99 -0.78 14.28
C ARG A 518 8.80 -1.56 13.24
N GLN A 519 8.10 -2.45 12.53
CA GLN A 519 8.63 -3.19 11.38
C GLN A 519 8.52 -2.38 10.08
N ASP A 520 7.52 -1.50 9.96
CA ASP A 520 7.27 -0.64 8.80
C ASP A 520 8.12 0.64 8.83
N ARG A 521 9.45 0.44 8.84
CA ARG A 521 10.45 1.48 9.09
C ARG A 521 10.67 2.34 7.86
N LYS A 522 10.50 3.65 8.05
CA LYS A 522 10.90 4.65 7.06
C LYS A 522 12.28 5.16 7.38
N TYR A 523 13.25 4.80 6.57
CA TYR A 523 14.56 5.45 6.59
C TYR A 523 14.63 6.50 5.48
N ALA A 524 15.48 7.50 5.68
CA ALA A 524 15.96 8.38 4.65
C ALA A 524 17.49 8.46 4.70
N PHE A 525 18.11 8.67 3.55
CA PHE A 525 19.51 9.05 3.46
C PHE A 525 19.61 10.53 3.82
N VAL A 526 20.41 10.85 4.83
CA VAL A 526 20.77 12.24 5.14
C VAL A 526 21.77 12.69 4.08
N LEU A 527 21.48 13.83 3.45
CA LEU A 527 22.37 14.38 2.43
C LEU A 527 23.57 15.09 3.09
N PRO A 528 24.78 14.92 2.54
CA PRO A 528 25.97 15.61 3.01
C PRO A 528 25.89 17.11 2.68
N THR A 529 26.62 17.98 3.39
CA THR A 529 26.68 19.40 2.99
C THR A 529 27.72 19.60 1.89
N CYS A 530 27.36 20.32 0.82
CA CYS A 530 28.18 20.52 -0.38
C CYS A 530 29.53 21.21 -0.12
N GLN A 531 29.73 21.75 1.09
CA GLN A 531 30.93 22.48 1.51
C GLN A 531 31.94 21.60 2.27
N THR A 532 31.52 20.45 2.81
CA THR A 532 32.32 19.69 3.79
C THR A 532 32.55 18.22 3.44
N GLN A 533 31.71 17.65 2.58
CA GLN A 533 31.70 16.22 2.24
C GLN A 533 31.34 16.05 0.76
N GLU A 534 31.76 14.93 0.16
CA GLU A 534 31.37 14.59 -1.21
C GLU A 534 29.84 14.40 -1.32
N PRO A 535 29.19 14.83 -2.43
CA PRO A 535 27.77 14.59 -2.65
C PRO A 535 27.40 13.10 -2.63
N LEU A 536 26.17 12.79 -2.23
CA LEU A 536 25.60 11.46 -2.46
C LEU A 536 25.47 11.26 -3.97
N ASN A 537 26.33 10.43 -4.54
CA ASN A 537 26.38 10.10 -5.96
C ASN A 537 25.63 8.78 -6.22
N ILE A 538 24.76 8.78 -7.23
CA ILE A 538 23.98 7.63 -7.68
C ILE A 538 24.18 7.48 -9.18
N THR A 539 24.89 6.44 -9.62
CA THR A 539 25.14 6.20 -11.05
C THR A 539 24.13 5.21 -11.62
N LEU A 540 23.32 5.68 -12.55
CA LEU A 540 22.24 4.95 -13.21
C LEU A 540 22.70 4.43 -14.58
N LEU A 541 22.55 3.14 -14.83
CA LEU A 541 22.87 2.47 -16.10
C LEU A 541 21.61 2.33 -16.96
N GLU A 542 21.01 3.48 -17.27
CA GLU A 542 19.66 3.59 -17.79
C GLU A 542 19.62 4.40 -19.11
N PRO A 543 20.13 3.87 -20.23
CA PRO A 543 20.20 4.63 -21.50
C PRO A 543 18.83 5.10 -22.01
N ASN A 544 17.77 4.35 -21.70
CA ASN A 544 16.40 4.66 -22.09
C ASN A 544 15.64 5.54 -21.07
N LEU A 545 16.31 6.06 -20.04
CA LEU A 545 15.72 6.93 -19.01
C LEU A 545 15.04 8.15 -19.65
N LYS A 546 13.82 8.45 -19.19
CA LYS A 546 13.04 9.61 -19.64
C LYS A 546 12.70 10.56 -18.48
N TRP A 547 12.36 10.00 -17.32
CA TRP A 547 12.07 10.76 -16.11
C TRP A 547 12.82 10.23 -14.89
N LEU A 548 13.27 11.14 -14.02
CA LEU A 548 13.67 10.83 -12.65
C LEU A 548 12.73 11.52 -11.68
N GLY A 549 12.01 10.72 -10.89
CA GLY A 549 11.24 11.18 -9.74
C GLY A 549 12.02 10.98 -8.45
N MET A 550 12.05 11.96 -7.57
CA MET A 550 12.67 11.86 -6.24
C MET A 550 11.73 12.29 -5.12
N SER A 551 11.97 11.75 -3.93
CA SER A 551 11.44 12.26 -2.67
C SER A 551 12.56 12.97 -1.91
N LEU A 552 12.50 14.30 -1.90
CA LEU A 552 13.45 15.17 -1.22
C LEU A 552 12.76 15.93 -0.07
N THR A 553 13.48 16.22 1.01
CA THR A 553 12.91 16.92 2.18
C THR A 553 14.00 17.76 2.85
N GLY A 554 13.66 18.97 3.27
CA GLY A 554 14.63 20.00 3.68
C GLY A 554 14.66 21.14 2.66
N ASN A 555 15.33 22.24 3.03
CA ASN A 555 15.54 23.37 2.14
C ASN A 555 16.89 23.23 1.40
N HIS A 556 17.15 24.11 0.44
CA HIS A 556 18.50 24.32 -0.11
C HIS A 556 19.24 23.04 -0.57
N ILE A 557 18.54 22.13 -1.24
CA ILE A 557 19.15 20.92 -1.82
C ILE A 557 19.73 21.28 -3.19
N TRP A 558 21.03 21.02 -3.36
CA TRP A 558 21.70 21.05 -4.65
C TRP A 558 21.56 19.70 -5.34
N LEU A 559 21.22 19.74 -6.62
CA LEU A 559 21.15 18.59 -7.50
C LEU A 559 21.89 18.90 -8.79
N SER A 560 22.76 17.99 -9.23
CA SER A 560 23.24 17.96 -10.61
C SER A 560 23.05 16.60 -11.26
N LEU A 561 22.96 16.62 -12.59
CA LEU A 561 23.07 15.44 -13.43
C LEU A 561 24.39 15.52 -14.22
N ASN A 562 25.06 14.39 -14.34
CA ASN A 562 26.36 14.23 -15.00
C ASN A 562 27.42 15.20 -14.47
N HIS A 563 27.54 15.23 -13.13
CA HIS A 563 28.52 15.94 -12.29
C HIS A 563 28.53 17.48 -12.34
N ASN A 564 28.22 18.11 -13.48
CA ASN A 564 28.45 19.56 -13.67
C ASN A 564 27.28 20.32 -14.35
N LYS A 565 26.11 19.69 -14.55
CA LYS A 565 24.89 20.43 -14.93
C LYS A 565 23.93 20.50 -13.73
N PRO A 566 23.88 21.64 -12.99
CA PRO A 566 22.87 21.84 -11.97
C PRO A 566 21.48 21.80 -12.61
N VAL A 567 20.58 21.00 -12.05
CA VAL A 567 19.18 20.98 -12.50
C VAL A 567 18.38 21.88 -11.57
N LYS A 568 17.60 22.79 -12.14
CA LYS A 568 16.67 23.59 -11.34
C LYS A 568 15.52 22.70 -10.86
N LEU A 569 15.57 22.28 -9.60
CA LEU A 569 14.44 21.65 -8.92
C LEU A 569 13.19 22.55 -9.09
N PRO A 570 12.07 22.05 -9.65
CA PRO A 570 10.82 22.79 -9.60
C PRO A 570 10.41 23.05 -8.15
N GLU A 571 9.77 24.20 -7.89
CA GLU A 571 9.25 24.47 -6.54
C GLU A 571 8.29 23.35 -6.10
N PRO A 572 8.36 22.84 -4.86
CA PRO A 572 7.49 21.78 -4.39
C PRO A 572 6.02 22.17 -4.51
N ASP A 573 5.35 21.66 -5.54
CA ASP A 573 4.01 22.10 -5.88
C ASP A 573 3.04 21.72 -4.76
N THR A 574 2.28 22.68 -4.25
CA THR A 574 1.32 22.46 -3.17
C THR A 574 -0.08 22.12 -3.69
N SER A 575 -0.30 22.17 -5.01
CA SER A 575 -1.44 21.54 -5.64
C SER A 575 -1.29 20.02 -5.60
N TRP A 576 -2.37 19.33 -5.27
CA TRP A 576 -2.31 17.90 -4.96
C TRP A 576 -2.33 17.06 -6.24
N ASN A 577 -1.17 16.48 -6.58
CA ASN A 577 -0.97 15.55 -7.68
C ASN A 577 -0.38 14.24 -7.16
N PHE A 578 -0.87 13.10 -7.63
CA PHE A 578 -0.45 11.74 -7.24
C PHE A 578 1.03 11.49 -7.49
N ALA A 579 1.57 12.04 -8.57
CA ALA A 579 3.01 12.03 -8.85
C ALA A 579 3.82 12.68 -7.72
N ASN A 580 3.25 13.68 -7.02
CA ASN A 580 3.91 14.53 -6.03
C ASN A 580 3.73 14.05 -4.57
N VAL A 581 2.64 13.33 -4.22
CA VAL A 581 2.26 12.99 -2.82
C VAL A 581 3.40 12.38 -1.98
N PHE A 582 4.32 11.66 -2.62
CA PHE A 582 5.59 11.24 -2.00
C PHE A 582 6.83 11.49 -2.88
N ILE A 583 6.69 11.55 -4.21
CA ILE A 583 7.79 11.83 -5.15
C ILE A 583 7.70 13.31 -5.57
N ASN A 584 8.08 14.20 -4.67
CA ASN A 584 7.81 15.64 -4.76
C ASN A 584 8.71 16.44 -5.72
N GLN A 585 9.57 15.75 -6.48
CA GLN A 585 10.45 16.32 -7.50
C GLN A 585 10.50 15.39 -8.71
N TRP A 586 10.39 15.94 -9.92
CA TRP A 586 10.41 15.18 -11.18
C TRP A 586 11.23 15.93 -12.24
N ILE A 587 12.13 15.22 -12.91
CA ILE A 587 13.07 15.77 -13.91
C ILE A 587 12.87 15.05 -15.26
N PRO A 588 12.64 15.79 -16.37
CA PRO A 588 12.65 15.23 -17.73
C PRO A 588 14.10 15.06 -18.22
N VAL A 589 14.71 13.93 -17.92
CA VAL A 589 16.17 13.71 -18.07
C VAL A 589 16.69 14.02 -19.46
N ARG A 590 16.02 13.54 -20.52
CA ARG A 590 16.46 13.79 -21.90
C ARG A 590 16.35 15.26 -22.33
N GLN A 591 15.49 16.06 -21.68
CA GLN A 591 15.40 17.51 -21.91
C GLN A 591 16.50 18.26 -21.14
N GLU A 592 16.83 17.82 -19.93
CA GLU A 592 17.86 18.45 -19.10
C GLU A 592 19.29 18.11 -19.53
N VAL A 593 19.61 16.85 -19.82
CA VAL A 593 21.00 16.39 -20.09
C VAL A 593 21.17 15.62 -21.39
N GLY A 594 20.11 15.35 -22.15
CA GLY A 594 20.16 14.54 -23.36
C GLY A 594 20.20 13.04 -23.08
N GLU A 595 20.53 12.26 -24.11
CA GLU A 595 20.68 10.80 -24.05
C GLU A 595 22.14 10.44 -23.69
N ALA A 596 22.32 9.46 -22.80
CA ALA A 596 23.63 8.99 -22.36
C ALA A 596 23.55 7.53 -21.86
N ASP A 597 24.60 6.74 -22.07
CA ASP A 597 24.65 5.33 -21.62
C ASP A 597 24.52 5.19 -20.09
N LYS A 598 24.95 6.23 -19.36
CA LYS A 598 24.79 6.34 -17.91
C LYS A 598 24.52 7.77 -17.46
N TYR A 599 23.82 7.90 -16.35
CA TYR A 599 23.51 9.16 -15.70
C TYR A 599 24.04 9.17 -14.27
N VAL A 600 24.82 10.18 -13.88
CA VAL A 600 25.24 10.35 -12.48
C VAL A 600 24.42 11.45 -11.83
N LEU A 601 23.62 11.07 -10.85
CA LEU A 601 22.84 11.97 -10.00
C LEU A 601 23.65 12.31 -8.74
N SER A 602 23.96 13.58 -8.53
CA SER A 602 24.71 14.06 -7.36
C SER A 602 23.82 14.94 -6.48
N LEU A 603 23.72 14.61 -5.18
CA LEU A 603 22.83 15.25 -4.20
C LEU A 603 23.59 15.72 -2.96
N CYS A 604 23.45 16.99 -2.58
CA CYS A 604 23.95 17.52 -1.30
C CYS A 604 23.11 18.71 -0.80
N SER A 605 23.20 19.04 0.49
CA SER A 605 22.65 20.27 1.04
C SER A 605 23.61 21.44 0.81
N SER A 606 23.18 22.50 0.13
CA SER A 606 23.99 23.71 -0.02
C SER A 606 24.02 24.58 1.25
N ASP A 607 23.15 24.27 2.21
CA ASP A 607 23.07 24.84 3.55
C ASP A 607 23.57 23.84 4.60
N SER A 608 24.18 24.34 5.68
CA SER A 608 24.63 23.57 6.84
C SER A 608 23.69 23.64 8.05
N GLU A 609 22.76 24.60 8.10
CA GLU A 609 21.84 24.77 9.23
C GLU A 609 20.61 23.83 9.14
N SER A 610 20.14 23.53 7.93
CA SER A 610 19.01 22.63 7.71
C SER A 610 19.43 21.24 7.23
N ILE A 611 18.92 20.20 7.91
CA ILE A 611 19.16 18.80 7.54
C ILE A 611 18.28 18.43 6.33
N ALA A 612 18.93 18.09 5.21
CA ALA A 612 18.28 17.58 4.03
C ALA A 612 18.25 16.03 3.98
N TYR A 613 17.19 15.49 3.39
CA TYR A 613 16.91 14.07 3.29
C TYR A 613 16.48 13.67 1.88
N PHE A 614 16.91 12.47 1.48
CA PHE A 614 16.49 11.77 0.27
C PHE A 614 15.85 10.43 0.68
N GLN A 615 14.62 10.13 0.24
CA GLN A 615 13.84 8.96 0.69
C GLN A 615 13.58 7.91 -0.40
N HIS A 616 13.41 8.39 -1.64
CA HIS A 616 13.03 7.61 -2.81
C HIS A 616 13.66 8.19 -4.08
N LEU A 617 14.04 7.31 -5.01
CA LEU A 617 14.29 7.60 -6.41
C LEU A 617 13.46 6.64 -7.27
N VAL A 618 12.90 7.14 -8.36
CA VAL A 618 12.14 6.38 -9.35
C VAL A 618 12.63 6.78 -10.73
N GLY A 619 13.22 5.85 -11.47
CA GLY A 619 13.49 6.00 -12.90
C GLY A 619 12.32 5.50 -13.73
N VAL A 620 11.89 6.29 -14.71
CA VAL A 620 10.95 5.87 -15.75
C VAL A 620 11.71 5.76 -17.06
N SER A 621 12.00 4.53 -17.47
CA SER A 621 12.72 4.21 -18.70
C SER A 621 11.73 3.73 -19.76
N ILE A 622 11.72 4.42 -20.90
CA ILE A 622 10.82 4.14 -22.03
C ILE A 622 11.64 3.49 -23.15
N PRO A 623 11.41 2.20 -23.47
CA PRO A 623 12.01 1.57 -24.64
C PRO A 623 11.62 2.34 -25.91
N ASN A 624 12.50 2.32 -26.92
CA ASN A 624 12.15 2.86 -28.23
C ASN A 624 11.02 2.01 -28.83
N ASP A 625 10.14 2.62 -29.62
CA ASP A 625 8.96 1.91 -30.13
C ASP A 625 9.30 0.79 -31.16
N SER A 626 10.57 0.73 -31.61
CA SER A 626 11.18 -0.42 -32.32
C SER A 626 11.32 -1.67 -31.45
N ASP A 627 11.45 -1.49 -30.14
CA ASP A 627 11.78 -2.53 -29.16
C ASP A 627 10.48 -3.10 -28.55
N SER A 628 9.38 -3.06 -29.32
CA SER A 628 8.07 -3.52 -28.90
C SER A 628 8.14 -4.99 -28.49
N PHE A 629 7.73 -5.29 -27.25
CA PHE A 629 7.74 -6.65 -26.69
C PHE A 629 6.96 -7.61 -27.60
N SER A 630 7.68 -8.46 -28.33
CA SER A 630 7.13 -9.47 -29.25
C SER A 630 6.71 -10.76 -28.54
N GLY A 631 6.46 -10.69 -27.23
CA GLY A 631 6.06 -11.80 -26.38
C GLY A 631 4.78 -11.48 -25.61
N VAL A 632 3.93 -12.49 -25.47
CA VAL A 632 2.58 -12.47 -24.86
C VAL A 632 1.52 -11.77 -25.72
N SER A 633 0.94 -12.57 -26.63
CA SER A 633 -0.33 -12.34 -27.34
C SER A 633 -1.26 -13.53 -27.12
#